data_AF-W7Q8B5-F1
#
_entry.id   AF-W7Q8B5-F1
#
_cell.length_a   1.000
_cell.length_b   1.000
_cell.length_c   1.000
_cell.angle_alpha   90.00
_cell.angle_beta   90.00
_cell.angle_gamma   90.00
#
_symmetry.space_group_name_H-M   'P 1'
#
loop_
_entity.id
_entity.type
_entity.pdbx_description
1 polymer ?
#
loop_
_entity_poly.entity_id
_entity_poly.type
_entity_poly.pdbx_seq_one_letter_code
_entity_poly.pdbx_strand_id
1 'polypeptide(L)'
;MAQQSMQAPPQQGDQVDQLNELLDLDDGQQQEIRGLLDDAQQRLQPKEQEAQALQTRLGDHIVPNFDESAIRQDATRLGELTGELAAETTLLQARVEAVFTEEQRNQLEEVMAQQQQQMNQMQEQMQQQQAPPAQ
;
A
#
# COMPACT_ATOMS: atom_id res chain seq x y z
N MET A 1 9.88 -27.81 -1.14
CA MET A 1 9.63 -26.37 -1.41
C MET A 1 8.66 -25.89 -0.37
N ALA A 2 9.08 -24.95 0.48
CA ALA A 2 8.30 -24.46 1.59
C ALA A 2 7.09 -23.67 1.08
N GLN A 3 5.90 -24.03 1.55
CA GLN A 3 4.68 -23.25 1.38
C GLN A 3 4.88 -21.95 2.16
N GLN A 4 5.23 -20.87 1.45
CA GLN A 4 5.11 -19.53 2.00
C GLN A 4 3.62 -19.27 2.21
N SER A 5 3.25 -19.18 3.47
CA SER A 5 1.96 -18.68 3.94
C SER A 5 1.70 -17.35 3.22
N MET A 6 0.81 -17.34 2.23
CA MET A 6 0.16 -16.10 1.81
C MET A 6 -0.67 -15.64 3.02
N GLN A 7 -0.07 -14.79 3.85
CA GLN A 7 -0.82 -14.01 4.82
C GLN A 7 -1.82 -13.20 3.99
N ALA A 8 -3.10 -13.48 4.19
CA ALA A 8 -4.16 -12.66 3.63
C ALA A 8 -3.87 -11.20 4.00
N PRO A 9 -4.12 -10.22 3.10
CA PRO A 9 -3.97 -8.82 3.46
C PRO A 9 -4.74 -8.57 4.76
N PRO A 10 -4.14 -7.87 5.75
CA PRO A 10 -4.78 -7.63 7.03
C PRO A 10 -6.18 -7.05 6.78
N GLN A 11 -7.20 -7.61 7.43
CA GLN A 11 -8.55 -7.13 7.24
C GLN A 11 -8.62 -5.68 7.72
N GLN A 12 -9.48 -4.86 7.10
CA GLN A 12 -9.56 -3.43 7.47
C GLN A 12 -9.90 -3.22 8.95
N GLY A 13 -10.68 -4.14 9.55
CA GLY A 13 -10.90 -4.17 11.00
C GLY A 13 -9.59 -4.26 11.79
N ASP A 14 -8.71 -5.18 11.39
CA ASP A 14 -7.40 -5.36 12.01
C ASP A 14 -6.53 -4.11 11.92
N GLN A 15 -6.65 -3.33 10.83
CA GLN A 15 -5.85 -2.11 10.63
C GLN A 15 -6.30 -0.98 11.57
N VAL A 16 -7.61 -0.80 11.76
CA VAL A 16 -8.12 0.21 12.69
C VAL A 16 -7.86 -0.17 14.13
N ASP A 17 -7.97 -1.46 14.46
CA ASP A 17 -7.70 -1.95 15.81
C ASP A 17 -6.22 -1.76 16.19
N GLN A 18 -5.28 -2.00 15.26
CA GLN A 18 -3.86 -1.70 15.45
C GLN A 18 -3.58 -0.21 15.68
N LEU A 19 -4.25 0.67 14.92
CA LEU A 19 -4.12 2.11 15.12
C LEU A 19 -4.68 2.53 16.48
N ASN A 20 -5.77 1.91 16.93
CA ASN A 20 -6.36 2.16 18.23
C ASN A 20 -5.44 1.74 19.38
N GLU A 21 -4.87 0.53 19.31
CA GLU A 21 -3.89 0.07 20.32
C GLU A 21 -2.68 1.00 20.42
N LEU A 22 -2.30 1.64 19.30
CA LEU A 22 -1.16 2.53 19.25
C LEU A 22 -1.46 3.95 19.70
N LEU A 23 -2.61 4.51 19.32
CA LEU A 23 -2.92 5.95 19.43
C LEU A 23 -4.08 6.26 20.38
N ASP A 24 -4.66 5.24 21.04
CA ASP A 24 -5.82 5.35 21.92
C ASP A 24 -6.95 6.14 21.23
N LEU A 25 -7.43 5.59 20.11
CA LEU A 25 -8.43 6.24 19.27
C LEU A 25 -9.81 6.18 19.92
N ASP A 26 -10.52 7.30 19.93
CA ASP A 26 -11.90 7.29 20.39
C ASP A 26 -12.85 6.58 19.39
N ASP A 27 -14.05 6.21 19.88
CA ASP A 27 -15.04 5.49 19.07
C ASP A 27 -15.43 6.24 17.78
N GLY A 28 -15.42 7.58 17.82
CA GLY A 28 -15.71 8.43 16.67
C GLY A 28 -14.59 8.36 15.64
N GLN A 29 -13.33 8.48 16.08
CA GLN A 29 -12.16 8.34 15.22
C GLN A 29 -12.10 6.96 14.55
N GLN A 30 -12.36 5.89 15.31
CA GLN A 30 -12.39 4.54 14.76
C GLN A 30 -13.48 4.38 13.70
N GLN A 31 -14.68 4.91 13.94
CA GLN A 31 -15.79 4.86 12.96
C GLN A 31 -15.45 5.65 11.69
N GLU A 32 -14.86 6.83 11.83
CA GLU A 32 -14.48 7.67 10.70
C GLU A 32 -13.40 6.99 9.84
N ILE A 33 -12.37 6.42 10.46
CA ILE A 33 -11.31 5.70 9.74
C ILE A 33 -11.89 4.48 9.03
N ARG A 34 -12.74 3.67 9.69
CA ARG A 34 -13.39 2.52 9.03
C ARG A 34 -14.20 2.96 7.80
N GLY A 35 -14.96 4.06 7.92
CA GLY A 35 -15.71 4.61 6.80
C GLY A 35 -14.83 5.08 5.63
N LEU A 36 -13.68 5.70 5.93
CA LEU A 36 -12.70 6.10 4.92
C LEU A 36 -12.10 4.89 4.20
N LEU A 37 -11.75 3.83 4.93
CA LEU A 37 -11.22 2.59 4.36
C LEU A 37 -12.25 1.87 3.48
N ASP A 38 -13.50 1.80 3.93
CA ASP A 38 -14.61 1.19 3.18
C ASP A 38 -14.87 1.95 1.85
N ASP A 39 -14.95 3.29 1.88
CA ASP A 39 -15.12 4.11 0.68
C ASP A 39 -13.95 3.92 -0.29
N ALA A 40 -12.72 3.95 0.23
CA ALA A 40 -11.55 3.73 -0.58
C ALA A 40 -11.54 2.34 -1.21
N GLN A 41 -11.90 1.28 -0.48
CA GLN A 41 -11.98 -0.06 -1.04
C GLN A 41 -12.98 -0.14 -2.19
N GLN A 42 -14.18 0.42 -2.02
CA GLN A 42 -15.21 0.43 -3.07
C GLN A 42 -14.75 1.18 -4.33
N ARG A 43 -13.91 2.21 -4.19
CA ARG A 43 -13.43 3.04 -5.30
C ARG A 43 -12.16 2.50 -5.95
N LEU A 44 -11.25 1.93 -5.16
CA LEU A 44 -9.94 1.43 -5.61
C LEU A 44 -10.03 0.03 -6.20
N GLN A 45 -10.77 -0.89 -5.56
CA GLN A 45 -10.86 -2.28 -5.99
C GLN A 45 -11.23 -2.46 -7.48
N PRO A 46 -12.26 -1.78 -8.04
CA PRO A 46 -12.56 -1.91 -9.47
C PRO A 46 -11.44 -1.36 -10.37
N LYS A 47 -10.74 -0.30 -9.94
CA LYS A 47 -9.61 0.28 -10.69
C LYS A 47 -8.41 -0.64 -10.71
N GLU A 48 -8.11 -1.31 -9.59
CA GLU A 48 -7.04 -2.30 -9.52
C GLU A 48 -7.33 -3.51 -10.41
N GLN A 49 -8.57 -3.99 -10.42
CA GLN A 49 -9.00 -5.07 -11.31
C GLN A 49 -8.88 -4.66 -12.78
N GLU A 50 -9.30 -3.44 -13.13
CA GLU A 50 -9.16 -2.91 -14.49
C GLU A 50 -7.69 -2.79 -14.91
N ALA A 51 -6.83 -2.29 -14.03
CA ALA A 51 -5.39 -2.17 -14.28
C ALA A 51 -4.74 -3.55 -14.52
N GLN A 52 -5.07 -4.57 -13.72
CA GLN A 52 -4.57 -5.94 -13.91
C GLN A 52 -5.06 -6.54 -15.24
N ALA A 53 -6.32 -6.30 -15.61
CA ALA A 53 -6.86 -6.75 -16.89
C ALA A 53 -6.18 -6.06 -18.08
N LEU A 54 -5.83 -4.77 -17.97
CA LEU A 54 -5.08 -4.05 -19.00
C LEU A 54 -3.64 -4.55 -19.13
N GLN A 55 -2.95 -4.84 -18.03
CA GLN A 55 -1.61 -5.45 -18.07
C GLN A 55 -1.64 -6.80 -18.79
N THR A 56 -2.66 -7.61 -18.53
CA THR A 56 -2.85 -8.90 -19.21
C THR A 56 -3.08 -8.69 -20.71
N ARG A 57 -4.00 -7.79 -21.09
CA ARG A 57 -4.28 -7.45 -22.49
C ARG A 57 -3.06 -6.92 -23.24
N LEU A 58 -2.23 -6.11 -22.59
CA LEU A 58 -0.96 -5.65 -23.17
C LEU A 58 -0.01 -6.81 -23.46
N GLY A 59 0.02 -7.84 -22.62
CA GLY A 59 0.75 -9.08 -22.89
C GLY A 59 0.17 -9.87 -24.07
N ASP A 60 -1.16 -9.91 -24.21
CA ASP A 60 -1.84 -10.62 -25.30
C ASP A 60 -1.59 -9.99 -26.68
N HIS A 61 -1.28 -8.69 -26.74
CA HIS A 61 -0.95 -7.99 -27.99
C HIS A 61 0.43 -8.38 -28.57
N ILE A 62 1.23 -9.20 -27.87
CA ILE A 62 2.54 -9.68 -28.34
C ILE A 62 2.35 -10.78 -29.39
N VAL A 63 1.96 -10.37 -30.60
CA VAL A 63 1.69 -11.27 -31.75
C VAL A 63 2.28 -10.71 -33.05
N PRO A 64 2.52 -11.55 -34.10
CA PRO A 64 3.16 -11.10 -35.35
C PRO A 64 2.42 -9.99 -36.12
N ASN A 65 1.10 -9.89 -35.97
CA ASN A 65 0.26 -8.87 -36.61
C ASN A 65 -0.35 -7.93 -35.54
N PHE A 66 0.49 -7.45 -34.63
CA PHE A 66 0.04 -6.61 -33.51
C PHE A 66 -0.70 -5.35 -33.99
N ASP A 67 -1.67 -4.91 -33.20
CA ASP A 67 -2.38 -3.64 -33.40
C ASP A 67 -1.74 -2.57 -32.52
N GLU A 68 -0.93 -1.69 -33.12
CA GLU A 68 -0.26 -0.60 -32.40
C GLU A 68 -1.26 0.35 -31.72
N SER A 69 -2.41 0.61 -32.38
CA SER A 69 -3.42 1.51 -31.83
C SER A 69 -4.04 0.93 -30.57
N ALA A 70 -4.37 -0.37 -30.59
CA ALA A 70 -4.90 -1.07 -29.43
C ALA A 70 -3.89 -1.09 -28.27
N ILE A 71 -2.60 -1.37 -28.54
CA ILE A 71 -1.54 -1.33 -27.52
C ILE A 71 -1.45 0.06 -26.87
N ARG A 72 -1.39 1.12 -27.68
CA ARG A 72 -1.27 2.50 -27.17
C ARG A 72 -2.50 2.92 -26.37
N GLN A 73 -3.69 2.49 -26.79
CA GLN A 73 -4.93 2.76 -26.07
C GLN A 73 -4.95 2.06 -24.70
N ASP A 74 -4.64 0.76 -24.66
CA ASP A 74 -4.60 0.00 -23.40
C ASP A 74 -3.52 0.55 -22.45
N ALA A 75 -2.34 0.91 -22.99
CA ALA A 75 -1.26 1.50 -22.20
C ALA A 75 -1.61 2.88 -21.63
N THR A 76 -2.32 3.71 -22.41
CA THR A 76 -2.77 5.03 -21.95
C THR A 76 -3.75 4.88 -20.80
N ARG A 77 -4.75 3.99 -20.96
CA ARG A 77 -5.73 3.70 -19.91
C ARG A 77 -5.07 3.15 -18.65
N LEU A 78 -4.09 2.26 -18.79
CA LEU A 78 -3.34 1.73 -17.66
C LEU A 78 -2.56 2.84 -16.91
N GLY A 79 -1.96 3.78 -17.65
CA GLY A 79 -1.28 4.94 -17.07
C GLY A 79 -2.24 5.84 -16.28
N GLU A 80 -3.40 6.16 -16.85
CA GLU A 80 -4.46 6.93 -16.17
C GLU A 80 -4.89 6.26 -14.87
N LEU A 81 -5.23 4.96 -14.92
CA LEU A 81 -5.64 4.20 -13.74
C LEU A 81 -4.55 4.15 -12.67
N THR A 82 -3.28 3.99 -13.06
CA THR A 82 -2.17 3.99 -12.10
C THR A 82 -2.04 5.34 -11.40
N GLY A 83 -2.20 6.45 -12.14
CA GLY A 83 -2.21 7.79 -11.58
C GLY A 83 -3.39 8.03 -10.64
N GLU A 84 -4.59 7.60 -11.03
CA GLU A 84 -5.78 7.66 -10.19
C GLU A 84 -5.60 6.86 -8.89
N LEU A 85 -5.12 5.62 -8.97
CA LEU A 85 -4.84 4.78 -7.79
C LEU A 85 -3.84 5.45 -6.84
N ALA A 86 -2.76 6.02 -7.37
CA ALA A 86 -1.77 6.73 -6.55
C ALA A 86 -2.38 7.96 -5.86
N ALA A 87 -3.17 8.75 -6.59
CA ALA A 87 -3.85 9.93 -6.04
C ALA A 87 -4.86 9.54 -4.95
N GLU A 88 -5.71 8.55 -5.20
CA GLU A 88 -6.72 8.08 -4.25
C GLU A 88 -6.09 7.48 -2.99
N THR A 89 -5.01 6.72 -3.13
CA THR A 89 -4.27 6.16 -1.98
C THR A 89 -3.65 7.28 -1.14
N THR A 90 -3.06 8.29 -1.77
CA THR A 90 -2.49 9.45 -1.07
C THR A 90 -3.57 10.26 -0.36
N LEU A 91 -4.73 10.45 -1.00
CA LEU A 91 -5.86 11.14 -0.41
C LEU A 91 -6.44 10.38 0.77
N LEU A 92 -6.52 9.04 0.70
CA LEU A 92 -6.94 8.22 1.82
C LEU A 92 -6.01 8.42 3.01
N GLN A 93 -4.69 8.33 2.81
CA GLN A 93 -3.70 8.55 3.87
C GLN A 93 -3.86 9.93 4.52
N ALA A 94 -3.96 10.98 3.71
CA ALA A 94 -4.16 12.35 4.19
C ALA A 94 -5.47 12.53 4.98
N ARG A 95 -6.55 11.85 4.56
CA ARG A 95 -7.83 11.89 5.28
C ARG A 95 -7.76 11.16 6.61
N VAL A 96 -7.12 10.00 6.67
CA VAL A 96 -6.91 9.26 7.93
C VAL A 96 -6.07 10.08 8.91
N GLU A 97 -4.98 10.70 8.46
CA GLU A 97 -4.15 11.58 9.31
C GLU A 97 -4.91 12.80 9.85
N ALA A 98 -5.90 13.29 9.11
CA ALA A 98 -6.74 14.42 9.52
C ALA A 98 -7.73 14.06 10.64
N VAL A 99 -8.04 12.77 10.85
CA VAL A 99 -8.87 12.29 11.97
C VAL A 99 -8.12 12.37 13.30
N PHE A 100 -6.80 12.26 13.26
CA PHE A 100 -5.96 12.26 14.46
C PHE A 100 -5.81 13.66 15.07
N THR A 101 -5.58 13.71 16.38
CA THR A 101 -5.11 14.92 17.05
C THR A 101 -3.63 15.18 16.75
N GLU A 102 -3.13 16.37 17.09
CA GLU A 102 -1.70 16.68 16.96
C GLU A 102 -0.83 15.77 17.83
N GLU A 103 -1.28 15.46 19.04
CA GLU A 103 -0.60 14.55 19.95
C GLU A 103 -0.52 13.13 19.38
N GLN A 104 -1.62 12.60 18.84
CA GLN A 104 -1.65 11.29 18.21
C GLN A 104 -0.76 11.24 16.95
N ARG A 105 -0.71 12.30 16.15
CA ARG A 105 0.22 12.38 15.00
C ARG A 105 1.67 12.34 15.45
N ASN A 106 2.04 13.12 16.46
CA ASN A 106 3.40 13.14 17.00
C ASN A 106 3.79 11.77 17.57
N GLN A 107 2.87 11.10 18.26
CA GLN A 107 3.08 9.74 18.78
C GLN A 107 3.29 8.73 17.65
N LEU A 108 2.48 8.80 16.58
CA LEU A 108 2.64 7.95 15.41
C LEU A 108 4.01 8.17 14.73
N GLU A 109 4.41 9.43 14.56
CA GLU A 109 5.72 9.79 14.01
C GLU A 109 6.88 9.25 14.87
N GLU A 110 6.78 9.34 16.19
CA GLU A 110 7.80 8.81 17.10
C GLU A 110 7.92 7.28 16.94
N VAL A 111 6.79 6.58 16.90
CA VAL A 111 6.77 5.12 16.71
C VAL A 111 7.38 4.72 15.37
N MET A 112 7.03 5.44 14.29
CA MET A 112 7.60 5.20 12.96
C MET A 112 9.11 5.46 12.94
N ALA A 113 9.58 6.52 13.59
CA ALA A 113 11.00 6.83 13.69
C ALA A 113 11.77 5.72 14.45
N GLN A 114 11.23 5.25 15.58
CA GLN A 114 11.83 4.16 16.35
C GLN A 114 11.89 2.86 15.53
N GLN A 115 10.81 2.52 14.81
CA GLN A 115 10.77 1.33 13.96
C GLN A 115 11.79 1.43 12.81
N GLN A 116 11.91 2.60 12.18
CA GLN A 116 12.88 2.83 11.12
C GLN A 116 14.33 2.69 11.64
N GLN A 117 14.63 3.22 12.83
CA GLN A 117 15.93 3.03 13.46
C GLN A 117 16.24 1.57 13.75
N GLN A 118 15.24 0.79 14.18
CA GLN A 118 15.41 -0.64 14.43
C GLN A 118 15.68 -1.41 13.14
N MET A 119 14.97 -1.10 12.06
CA MET A 119 15.19 -1.72 10.75
C MET A 119 16.60 -1.42 10.21
N ASN A 120 17.06 -0.17 10.34
CA ASN A 120 18.41 0.22 9.91
C ASN A 120 19.48 -0.59 10.66
N GLN A 121 19.36 -0.70 11.99
CA GLN A 121 20.28 -1.50 12.81
C GLN A 121 20.28 -2.98 12.40
N MET A 122 19.11 -3.55 12.09
CA MET A 122 19.01 -4.93 11.63
C MET A 122 19.69 -5.13 10.26
N GLN A 123 19.51 -4.18 9.33
CA GLN A 123 20.21 -4.22 8.03
C GLN A 123 21.73 -4.14 8.20
N GLU A 124 22.23 -3.29 9.10
CA GLU A 124 23.66 -3.17 9.39
C GLU A 124 24.24 -4.46 9.99
N GLN A 125 23.50 -5.13 10.89
CA GLN A 125 23.91 -6.42 11.45
C GLN A 125 23.90 -7.55 10.41
N MET A 126 22.95 -7.56 9.49
CA MET A 126 22.93 -8.55 8.40
C MET A 126 24.07 -8.32 7.40
N GLN A 127 24.40 -7.07 7.07
CA GLN A 127 25.53 -6.75 6.21
C GLN A 127 26.86 -7.17 6.83
N GLN A 128 27.04 -7.00 8.14
CA GLN A 128 28.24 -7.45 8.85
C GLN A 128 28.39 -8.98 8.90
N GLN A 129 27.27 -9.73 8.93
CA GLN A 129 27.29 -11.20 8.90
C GLN A 129 27.50 -11.79 7.49
N GLN A 130 27.20 -11.03 6.43
CA GLN A 130 27.40 -11.46 5.04
C GLN A 130 28.73 -11.00 4.43
N ALA A 131 29.48 -10.13 5.12
CA ALA A 131 30.84 -9.78 4.72
C ALA A 131 31.75 -11.03 4.87
N PRO A 132 32.37 -11.54 3.79
CA PRO A 132 33.36 -12.60 3.92
C PRO A 132 34.52 -12.10 4.80
N PRO A 133 35.13 -12.94 5.65
CA PRO A 133 36.34 -12.53 6.36
C PRO A 133 37.37 -12.09 5.32
N ALA A 134 37.89 -10.87 5.47
CA ALA A 134 39.01 -10.39 4.68
C ALA A 134 40.17 -11.39 4.83
N GLN A 135 40.58 -11.98 3.70
CA GLN A 135 41.78 -12.83 3.62
C GLN A 135 43.03 -11.96 3.59
#